data_AF-A0A0Z8MF85-F1
#
_entry.id   AF-A0A0Z8MF85-F1
#
_cell.length_a   1.000
_cell.length_b   1.000
_cell.length_c   1.000
_cell.angle_alpha   90.00
_cell.angle_beta   90.00
_cell.angle_gamma   90.00
#
_symmetry.space_group_name_H-M   'P 1'
#
loop_
_entity.id
_entity.type
_entity.pdbx_description
1 polymer ?
#
loop_
_entity_poly.entity_id
_entity_poly.type
_entity_poly.pdbx_seq_one_letter_code
_entity_poly.pdbx_strand_id
1 'polypeptide(L)' 'MEQLIIMGMATNFCIDTTIKVAFELGYKVAVIQDGTTTGYSGKLDAKDLIDHYQNIWSWNFAQVDRLENIIRG' A
#
# COMPACT_ATOMS: atom_id res chain seq x y z
N MET A 1 19.25 2.79 -4.86
CA MET A 1 17.83 3.12 -4.59
C MET A 1 17.40 2.29 -3.39
N GLU A 2 16.95 2.93 -2.33
CA GLU A 2 16.44 2.24 -1.15
C GLU A 2 15.00 1.77 -1.40
N GLN A 3 14.66 0.58 -0.89
CA GLN A 3 13.31 0.04 -0.96
C GLN A 3 12.60 0.25 0.37
N LEU A 4 11.37 0.79 0.33
CA LEU A 4 10.49 0.91 1.48
C LEU A 4 9.41 -0.17 1.38
N ILE A 5 9.33 -1.02 2.40
CA ILE A 5 8.26 -2.01 2.56
C ILE A 5 7.26 -1.45 3.59
N ILE A 6 6.03 -1.19 3.16
CA ILE A 6 5.03 -0.45 3.92
C ILE A 6 3.90 -1.38 4.37
N MET A 7 3.47 -1.18 5.62
CA MET A 7 2.30 -1.79 6.25
C MET A 7 1.73 -0.81 7.31
N GLY A 8 0.49 -1.01 7.75
CA GLY A 8 -0.12 -0.24 8.84
C GLY A 8 -1.55 0.24 8.57
N MET A 9 -1.95 1.32 9.24
CA MET A 9 -3.29 1.88 9.13
C MET A 9 -3.27 3.43 9.23
N ALA A 10 -4.19 4.16 8.60
CA ALA A 10 -5.29 3.66 7.79
C ALA A 10 -4.96 3.63 6.28
N THR A 11 -5.41 2.57 5.59
CA THR A 11 -5.21 2.35 4.14
C THR A 11 -5.49 3.61 3.31
N ASN A 12 -6.65 4.22 3.49
CA ASN A 12 -7.12 5.39 2.75
C ASN A 12 -6.65 6.75 3.29
N PHE A 13 -5.72 6.75 4.25
CA PHE A 13 -5.15 7.97 4.85
C PHE A 13 -3.63 7.91 4.84
N CYS A 14 -3.01 7.74 6.01
CA CYS A 14 -1.55 7.81 6.19
C CYS A 14 -0.82 6.85 5.24
N ILE A 15 -1.38 5.66 4.98
CA ILE A 15 -0.75 4.66 4.13
C ILE A 15 -0.73 5.11 2.66
N ASP A 16 -1.88 5.45 2.08
CA ASP A 16 -1.96 5.97 0.70
C ASP A 16 -1.08 7.20 0.48
N THR A 17 -1.14 8.18 1.39
CA THR A 17 -0.32 9.39 1.31
C THR A 17 1.16 9.06 1.35
N THR A 18 1.58 8.19 2.28
CA THR A 18 3.00 7.81 2.41
C THR A 18 3.50 7.08 1.17
N ILE A 19 2.71 6.15 0.61
CA ILE A 19 3.06 5.42 -0.61
C ILE A 19 3.30 6.38 -1.77
N LYS A 20 2.38 7.32 -2.01
CA LYS A 20 2.47 8.27 -3.12
C LYS A 20 3.65 9.23 -2.96
N VAL A 21 3.86 9.76 -1.76
CA VAL A 21 5.00 10.66 -1.48
C VAL A 21 6.33 9.91 -1.57
N ALA A 22 6.43 8.68 -1.06
CA ALA A 22 7.63 7.87 -1.18
C ALA A 22 7.98 7.58 -2.65
N PHE A 23 6.96 7.28 -3.46
CA PHE A 23 7.13 7.12 -4.91
C PHE A 23 7.65 8.41 -5.57
N GLU A 24 7.05 9.56 -5.27
CA GLU A 24 7.48 10.87 -5.80
C GLU A 24 8.90 11.25 -5.38
N LEU A 25 9.32 10.84 -4.18
CA LEU A 25 10.69 11.03 -3.68
C LEU A 25 11.72 10.04 -4.27
N GLY A 26 11.28 9.11 -5.13
CA GLY A 26 12.16 8.19 -5.86
C GLY A 26 12.50 6.89 -5.12
N TYR A 27 11.78 6.54 -4.05
CA TYR A 27 11.93 5.24 -3.39
C TYR A 27 11.30 4.13 -4.23
N LYS A 28 11.91 2.93 -4.20
CA LYS A 28 11.20 1.72 -4.66
C LYS A 28 10.21 1.33 -3.57
N VAL A 29 8.91 1.38 -3.85
CA VAL A 29 7.88 1.10 -2.84
C VAL A 29 7.33 -0.30 -3.02
N ALA A 30 7.17 -1.03 -1.92
CA ALA A 30 6.40 -2.27 -1.84
C ALA A 30 5.42 -2.21 -0.67
N VAL A 31 4.25 -2.82 -0.84
CA VAL A 31 3.19 -2.92 0.16
C VAL A 31 2.86 -4.39 0.36
N ILE A 32 2.79 -4.81 1.61
CA ILE A 32 2.37 -6.18 1.95
C ILE A 32 0.86 -6.28 1.71
N GLN A 33 0.43 -7.22 0.87
CA GLN A 33 -0.96 -7.36 0.39
C GLN A 33 -2.01 -7.41 1.53
N ASP A 34 -1.68 -8.04 2.65
CA ASP A 34 -2.52 -8.14 3.85
C ASP A 34 -2.01 -7.26 5.01
N GLY A 35 -1.04 -6.37 4.73
CA GLY A 35 -0.39 -5.54 5.72
C GLY A 35 -1.10 -4.21 5.99
N THR A 36 -2.22 -3.90 5.35
CA THR A 36 -2.93 -2.63 5.55
C THR A 36 -4.36 -2.84 6.02
N THR A 37 -4.85 -1.93 6.87
CA THR A 37 -6.24 -1.93 7.32
C THR A 37 -6.76 -0.51 7.51
N THR A 38 -8.07 -0.37 7.70
CA THR A 38 -8.72 0.90 7.99
C THR A 38 -9.87 0.73 8.99
N GLY A 39 -10.01 1.68 9.90
CA GLY A 39 -11.16 1.79 10.80
C GLY A 39 -12.25 2.73 10.29
N TYR A 40 -12.01 3.44 9.17
CA TYR A 40 -12.96 4.40 8.60
C TYR A 40 -13.04 4.22 7.08
N SER A 41 -14.10 3.55 6.64
CA SER A 41 -14.41 3.29 5.22
C SER A 41 -15.61 4.09 4.69
N GLY A 42 -16.20 4.96 5.52
CA GLY A 42 -17.38 5.73 5.15
C GLY A 42 -18.59 4.83 4.86
N LYS A 43 -19.02 4.79 3.59
CA LYS A 43 -20.14 3.95 3.12
C LYS A 43 -19.71 2.66 2.43
N LEU A 44 -18.40 2.44 2.25
CA LEU A 44 -17.86 1.25 1.60
C LEU A 44 -17.56 0.17 2.64
N ASP A 45 -17.61 -1.09 2.22
CA ASP A 45 -17.03 -2.17 3.00
C ASP A 45 -15.52 -1.93 3.16
N ALA A 46 -14.97 -2.25 4.33
CA ALA A 46 -13.56 -2.03 4.61
C ALA A 46 -12.67 -2.85 3.65
N LYS A 47 -13.09 -4.07 3.29
CA LYS A 47 -12.39 -4.91 2.34
C LYS A 47 -12.39 -4.31 0.95
N ASP A 48 -13.54 -3.84 0.47
CA ASP A 48 -13.66 -3.22 -0.85
C ASP A 48 -12.80 -1.96 -0.96
N LEU A 49 -12.75 -1.14 0.12
CA LEU A 49 -11.87 0.03 0.17
C LEU A 49 -10.39 -0.38 0.12
N ILE A 50 -10.00 -1.37 0.93
CA ILE A 50 -8.62 -1.87 0.96
C ILE A 50 -8.21 -2.41 -0.43
N ASP A 51 -9.05 -3.24 -1.05
CA ASP A 51 -8.82 -3.79 -2.38
C ASP A 51 -8.71 -2.67 -3.44
N HIS A 52 -9.55 -1.63 -3.34
CA HIS A 52 -9.50 -0.48 -4.24
C HIS A 52 -8.15 0.24 -4.18
N TYR A 53 -7.63 0.52 -2.98
CA TYR A 53 -6.34 1.18 -2.83
C TYR A 53 -5.16 0.28 -3.25
N GLN A 54 -5.21 -1.01 -2.95
CA GLN A 54 -4.20 -1.96 -3.44
C GLN A 54 -4.12 -2.00 -4.98
N ASN A 55 -5.26 -1.92 -5.66
CA ASN A 55 -5.29 -1.83 -7.12
C ASN A 55 -4.66 -0.51 -7.64
N ILE A 56 -4.93 0.62 -7.00
CA ILE A 56 -4.30 1.91 -7.36
C ILE A 56 -2.78 1.82 -7.18
N TRP A 57 -2.31 1.30 -6.04
CA TRP A 57 -0.88 1.23 -5.74
C TRP A 57 -0.15 0.29 -6.69
N SER A 58 -0.68 -0.91 -6.91
CA SER A 58 -0.08 -1.91 -7.82
C SER A 58 -0.02 -1.44 -9.28
N TRP A 59 -0.94 -0.57 -9.69
CA TRP A 59 -0.95 -0.04 -11.05
C TRP A 59 0.17 0.97 -11.32
N ASN A 60 0.52 1.83 -10.34
CA ASN A 60 1.36 2.99 -10.65
C ASN A 60 2.37 3.44 -9.57
N PHE A 61 2.28 2.92 -8.32
CA PHE A 61 3.05 3.48 -7.20
C PHE A 61 3.94 2.47 -6.46
N ALA A 62 3.53 1.21 -6.35
CA ALA A 62 4.22 0.22 -5.54
C ALA A 62 4.02 -1.21 -6.04
N GLN A 63 4.96 -2.11 -5.76
CA GLN A 63 4.67 -3.55 -5.79
C GLN A 63 3.69 -3.89 -4.66
N VAL A 64 2.62 -4.63 -4.94
CA VAL A 64 1.71 -5.13 -3.90
C VAL A 64 1.70 -6.65 -3.99
N ASP A 65 2.22 -7.32 -2.96
CA ASP A 65 2.40 -8.76 -2.96
C ASP A 65 2.55 -9.29 -1.52
N ARG A 66 2.63 -10.61 -1.36
CA ARG A 66 2.98 -11.23 -0.08
C ARG A 66 4.42 -10.92 0.28
N LEU A 67 4.69 -10.85 1.59
CA LEU A 67 6.02 -10.50 2.11
C LEU A 67 7.12 -11.39 1.55
N GLU A 68 6.87 -12.70 1.42
CA GLU A 68 7.83 -13.65 0.88
C GLU A 68 8.25 -13.32 -0.56
N ASN A 69 7.34 -12.81 -1.39
CA ASN A 69 7.63 -12.46 -2.78
C ASN A 69 8.39 -11.13 -2.86
N ILE A 70 8.06 -10.18 -1.98
CA ILE A 70 8.74 -8.86 -1.91
C ILE A 70 10.22 -9.02 -1.53
N ILE A 71 10.54 -9.90 -0.57
CA ILE A 71 11.92 -10.06 -0.07
C ILE A 71 12.78 -11.00 -0.93
N ARG A 72 12.16 -11.85 -1.75
CA ARG A 72 12.88 -12.81 -2.62
C ARG A 72 13.42 -12.19 -3.91
N GLY A 73 12.86 -11.05 -4.32
CA GLY A 73 13.26 -10.34 -5.54
C GLY A 73 12.58 -10.90 -6.78
#